data_AF-A0A959W3V2-F1
#
_entry.id   AF-A0A959W3V2-F1
#
_cell.length_a   1.000
_cell.length_b   1.000
_cell.length_c   1.000
_cell.angle_alpha   90.00
_cell.angle_beta   90.00
_cell.angle_gamma   90.00
#
_symmetry.space_group_name_H-M   'P 1'
#
loop_
_entity.id
_entity.type
_entity.pdbx_description
1 polymer ?
#
loop_
_entity_poly.entity_id
_entity_poly.type
_entity_poly.pdbx_seq_one_letter_code
_entity_poly.pdbx_strand_id
1 'polypeptide(L)'
;MGGKAGGKVKFLSILLVALFATLPVSPADGSGRVSSKVSIEIWPRKGVFGFVESAKRGCETNRLVRLFRKQGRKLVLAGSDRTSRTTNGFIWIVKDGRATAGTLVARATPKPGCRPSVARRKVSPRLGEYPICPARFSEICHIPQIKIEDKVSLVQPDCKVWSELTYASHCVVKVTQGPVPYCCWAWGAANWNDREDGRYFEIKAIETGAKAPSTNYGPTFAGWLPNRNSARYNVTESTLPPWTEFPNAKWFTPENPMAAPGTPGGPIYFNWDAGALGTFSLYMGGYLYRKE
;
A
#
# COMPACT_ATOMS: atom_id res chain seq x y z
N MET A 1 30.32 78.90 -4.92
CA MET A 1 31.38 79.39 -4.01
C MET A 1 30.71 79.94 -2.76
N GLY A 2 31.01 79.39 -1.59
CA GLY A 2 30.41 79.82 -0.32
C GLY A 2 30.85 78.87 0.79
N GLY A 3 31.78 79.32 1.61
CA GLY A 3 32.62 78.48 2.46
C GLY A 3 32.08 78.20 3.86
N LYS A 4 32.66 77.11 4.40
CA LYS A 4 33.06 76.75 5.77
C LYS A 4 32.46 77.42 7.02
N ALA A 5 32.41 76.53 8.02
CA ALA A 5 32.59 76.70 9.48
C ALA A 5 31.26 76.76 10.26
N GLY A 6 31.08 76.07 11.38
CA GLY A 6 31.91 75.22 12.22
C GLY A 6 31.13 74.98 13.50
N GLY A 7 31.25 73.83 14.16
CA GLY A 7 30.48 73.58 15.39
C GLY A 7 30.87 72.30 16.10
N LYS A 8 31.58 72.47 17.21
CA LYS A 8 32.11 71.45 18.13
C LYS A 8 30.99 70.55 18.68
N VAL A 9 31.19 69.22 18.64
CA VAL A 9 30.37 68.26 19.40
C VAL A 9 31.21 67.69 20.54
N LYS A 10 30.72 67.86 21.76
CA LYS A 10 31.32 67.39 23.01
C LYS A 10 31.15 65.87 23.13
N PHE A 11 32.23 65.19 23.50
CA PHE A 11 32.26 63.79 23.93
C PHE A 11 31.42 63.62 25.21
N LEU A 12 30.48 62.67 25.20
CA LEU A 12 29.84 62.15 26.40
C LEU A 12 30.19 60.66 26.51
N SER A 13 31.08 60.34 27.45
CA SER A 13 31.48 58.99 27.80
C SER A 13 30.32 58.27 28.48
N ILE A 14 29.75 57.27 27.82
CA ILE A 14 28.76 56.36 28.41
C ILE A 14 29.52 55.21 29.08
N LEU A 15 29.40 55.17 30.41
CA LEU A 15 29.89 54.12 31.29
C LEU A 15 29.14 52.81 30.98
N LEU A 16 29.83 51.81 30.43
CA LEU A 16 29.28 50.49 30.14
C LEU A 16 29.27 49.66 31.43
N VAL A 17 28.11 49.54 32.08
CA VAL A 17 27.91 48.58 33.19
C VAL A 17 27.71 47.19 32.56
N ALA A 18 28.74 46.35 32.65
CA ALA A 18 28.67 44.95 32.26
C ALA A 18 27.79 44.17 33.25
N LEU A 19 26.52 44.01 32.91
CA LEU A 19 25.61 43.10 33.59
C LEU A 19 26.00 41.66 33.18
N PHE A 20 26.72 40.94 34.05
CA PHE A 20 26.87 39.50 33.94
C PHE A 20 25.51 38.85 34.20
N ALA A 21 24.72 38.68 33.14
CA ALA A 21 23.58 37.79 33.15
C ALA A 21 24.13 36.35 33.22
N THR A 22 24.06 35.75 34.40
CA THR A 22 24.17 34.29 34.55
C THR A 22 23.02 33.68 33.77
N LEU A 23 23.28 33.28 32.52
CA LEU A 23 22.36 32.44 31.77
C LEU A 23 22.11 31.20 32.63
N PRO A 24 20.86 30.88 32.99
CA PRO A 24 20.57 29.57 33.55
C PRO A 24 20.97 28.57 32.47
N VAL A 25 22.06 27.84 32.73
CA VAL A 25 22.35 26.58 32.04
C VAL A 25 21.15 25.71 32.36
N SER A 26 20.18 25.70 31.45
CA SER A 26 19.08 24.76 31.52
C SER A 26 19.74 23.39 31.60
N PRO A 27 19.52 22.61 32.67
CA PRO A 27 19.99 21.25 32.69
C PRO A 27 19.48 20.61 31.41
N ALA A 28 20.40 20.09 30.61
CA ALA A 28 20.06 19.28 29.47
C ALA A 28 19.24 18.10 30.01
N ASP A 29 17.92 18.22 29.91
CA ASP A 29 16.97 17.15 30.20
C ASP A 29 17.21 16.03 29.18
N GLY A 30 18.18 15.19 29.53
CA GLY A 30 18.52 13.96 28.88
C GLY A 30 17.37 12.97 29.01
N SER A 31 16.45 13.01 28.04
CA SER A 31 15.87 11.84 27.35
C SER A 31 14.71 12.31 26.47
N GLY A 32 15.05 13.04 25.40
CA GLY A 32 14.07 13.46 24.41
C GLY A 32 13.30 12.26 23.86
N ARG A 33 12.05 12.06 24.32
CA ARG A 33 11.15 11.03 23.78
C ARG A 33 11.09 11.21 22.26
N VAL A 34 11.24 10.14 21.49
CA VAL A 34 11.27 10.21 20.02
C VAL A 34 9.85 10.31 19.47
N SER A 35 9.65 11.15 18.44
CA SER A 35 8.36 11.31 17.76
C SER A 35 8.01 10.04 16.98
N SER A 36 6.73 9.67 17.02
CA SER A 36 6.14 8.69 16.11
C SER A 36 5.07 9.37 15.26
N LYS A 37 4.86 8.89 14.04
CA LYS A 37 3.78 9.31 13.15
C LYS A 37 2.78 8.17 13.06
N VAL A 38 1.51 8.46 13.30
CA VAL A 38 0.41 7.52 13.03
C VAL A 38 -0.31 7.99 11.77
N SER A 39 -0.80 7.07 10.94
CA SER A 39 -1.64 7.39 9.78
C SER A 39 -3.05 6.78 9.93
N ILE A 40 -4.01 7.22 9.12
CA ILE A 40 -5.40 6.71 9.09
C ILE A 40 -5.81 6.50 7.64
N GLU A 41 -6.32 5.33 7.34
CA GLU A 41 -6.91 4.95 6.07
C GLU A 41 -8.26 4.26 6.30
N ILE A 42 -9.28 4.69 5.54
CA ILE A 42 -10.61 4.10 5.62
C ILE A 42 -10.64 2.91 4.67
N TRP A 43 -11.08 1.77 5.20
CA TRP A 43 -11.29 0.56 4.43
C TRP A 43 -12.77 0.44 4.11
N PRO A 44 -13.19 0.52 2.83
CA PRO A 44 -14.58 0.40 2.45
C PRO A 44 -15.22 -0.87 3.03
N ARG A 45 -16.27 -0.67 3.84
CA ARG A 45 -17.18 -1.68 4.40
C ARG A 45 -16.66 -2.59 5.53
N LYS A 46 -15.39 -2.50 5.97
CA LYS A 46 -14.87 -3.41 7.04
C LYS A 46 -14.00 -2.78 8.13
N GLY A 47 -13.61 -1.51 8.04
CA GLY A 47 -12.94 -0.83 9.15
C GLY A 47 -12.04 0.33 8.76
N VAL A 48 -11.06 0.60 9.62
CA VAL A 48 -10.07 1.67 9.47
C VAL A 48 -8.72 1.08 9.85
N PHE A 49 -7.69 1.35 9.07
CA PHE A 49 -6.34 0.91 9.36
C PHE A 49 -5.35 2.06 9.27
N GLY A 50 -4.09 1.81 9.60
CA GLY A 50 -3.01 2.75 9.37
C GLY A 50 -1.68 2.19 9.82
N PHE A 51 -0.66 3.04 9.76
CA PHE A 51 0.73 2.71 10.10
C PHE A 51 1.17 3.49 11.33
N VAL A 52 2.19 2.96 12.02
CA VAL A 52 2.98 3.72 12.98
C VAL A 52 4.43 3.73 12.53
N GLU A 53 4.97 4.91 12.31
CA GLU A 53 6.36 5.15 11.91
C GLU A 53 7.12 5.87 13.03
N SER A 54 8.39 5.57 13.20
CA SER A 54 9.26 6.22 14.18
C SER A 54 10.72 6.07 13.75
N ALA A 55 11.52 7.11 13.98
CA ALA A 55 12.97 7.05 13.77
C ALA A 55 13.67 6.14 14.80
N LYS A 56 13.05 5.88 15.95
CA LYS A 56 13.55 4.97 16.98
C LYS A 56 12.86 3.62 16.86
N ARG A 57 13.65 2.57 16.56
CA ARG A 57 13.20 1.17 16.55
C ARG A 57 12.50 0.80 17.85
N GLY A 58 11.36 0.12 17.73
CA GLY A 58 10.57 -0.39 18.84
C GLY A 58 9.50 0.57 19.37
N CYS A 59 9.44 1.83 18.90
CA CYS A 59 8.33 2.73 19.21
C CYS A 59 7.06 2.36 18.44
N GLU A 60 7.24 1.78 17.26
CA GLU A 60 6.21 1.28 16.35
C GLU A 60 5.75 -0.14 16.69
N THR A 61 6.54 -0.93 17.45
CA THR A 61 6.22 -2.32 17.80
C THR A 61 5.24 -2.42 18.98
N ASN A 62 4.18 -3.22 18.80
CA ASN A 62 3.16 -3.50 19.82
C ASN A 62 2.60 -2.20 20.45
N ARG A 63 2.47 -1.16 19.61
CA ARG A 63 2.00 0.16 19.97
C ARG A 63 0.48 0.13 19.95
N LEU A 64 -0.17 0.46 21.07
CA LEU A 64 -1.63 0.55 21.11
C LEU A 64 -2.08 1.82 20.39
N VAL A 65 -2.96 1.65 19.41
CA VAL A 65 -3.60 2.72 18.65
C VAL A 65 -5.09 2.70 18.94
N ARG A 66 -5.65 3.86 19.30
CA ARG A 66 -7.07 4.05 19.58
C ARG A 66 -7.70 4.90 18.48
N LEU A 67 -8.75 4.40 17.85
CA LEU A 67 -9.52 5.09 16.84
C LEU A 67 -10.76 5.74 17.47
N PHE A 68 -11.00 7.00 17.13
CA PHE A 68 -12.14 7.77 17.59
C PHE A 68 -12.93 8.32 16.41
N ARG A 69 -14.27 8.33 16.57
CA ARG A 69 -15.21 9.04 15.71
C ARG A 69 -15.58 10.37 16.35
N LYS A 70 -15.60 11.44 15.56
CA LYS A 70 -16.16 12.72 16.00
C LYS A 70 -17.69 12.66 15.92
N GLN A 71 -18.37 12.82 17.05
CA GLN A 71 -19.82 12.97 17.13
C GLN A 71 -20.11 14.35 17.75
N GLY A 72 -20.49 15.32 16.92
CA GLY A 72 -20.57 16.72 17.33
C GLY A 72 -19.20 17.26 17.78
N ARG A 73 -19.10 17.73 19.04
CA ARG A 73 -17.84 18.18 19.66
C ARG A 73 -17.10 17.08 20.43
N LYS A 74 -17.70 15.89 20.59
CA LYS A 74 -17.13 14.78 21.38
C LYS A 74 -16.40 13.78 20.48
N LEU A 75 -15.35 13.15 21.02
CA LEU A 75 -14.67 12.01 20.41
C LEU A 75 -15.17 10.74 21.09
N VAL A 76 -15.77 9.84 20.33
CA VAL A 76 -16.28 8.55 20.81
C VAL A 76 -15.35 7.45 20.32
N LEU A 77 -14.91 6.58 21.23
CA LEU A 77 -14.03 5.46 20.88
C LEU A 77 -14.76 4.53 19.89
N ALA A 78 -14.14 4.31 18.74
CA ALA A 78 -14.62 3.39 17.72
C ALA A 78 -14.01 2.00 17.90
N GLY A 79 -12.78 1.94 18.41
CA GLY A 79 -12.08 0.72 18.76
C GLY A 79 -10.60 0.98 18.97
N SER A 80 -9.84 -0.08 19.19
CA SER A 80 -8.39 0.00 19.35
C SER A 80 -7.72 -1.27 18.89
N ASP A 81 -6.47 -1.14 18.46
CA ASP A 81 -5.65 -2.26 18.05
C ASP A 81 -4.19 -2.02 18.41
N ARG A 82 -3.40 -3.10 18.51
CA ARG A 82 -1.96 -3.04 18.71
C ARG A 82 -1.28 -3.24 17.37
N THR A 83 -0.25 -2.45 17.12
CA THR A 83 0.48 -2.58 15.87
C THR A 83 1.11 -3.96 15.71
N SER A 84 0.94 -4.54 14.53
CA SER A 84 1.48 -5.83 14.12
C SER A 84 2.52 -5.64 13.03
N ARG A 85 3.57 -6.47 13.05
CA ARG A 85 4.65 -6.40 12.06
C ARG A 85 4.17 -6.93 10.71
N THR A 86 4.57 -6.26 9.64
CA THR A 86 4.40 -6.63 8.24
C THR A 86 5.74 -6.49 7.52
N THR A 87 5.80 -6.93 6.26
CA THR A 87 6.94 -6.71 5.37
C THR A 87 7.29 -5.23 5.19
N ASN A 88 6.30 -4.33 5.29
CA ASN A 88 6.45 -2.89 5.04
C ASN A 88 6.39 -2.03 6.32
N GLY A 89 6.50 -2.62 7.51
CA GLY A 89 6.49 -1.89 8.78
C GLY A 89 5.43 -2.37 9.76
N PHE A 90 4.83 -1.46 10.53
CA PHE A 90 3.92 -1.80 11.63
C PHE A 90 2.53 -1.20 11.40
N ILE A 91 1.54 -2.08 11.22
CA ILE A 91 0.16 -1.71 10.89
C ILE A 91 -0.76 -1.89 12.09
N TRP A 92 -1.83 -1.12 12.16
CA TRP A 92 -2.94 -1.31 13.11
C TRP A 92 -4.28 -1.30 12.36
N ILE A 93 -5.27 -2.05 12.83
CA ILE A 93 -6.57 -2.23 12.17
C ILE A 93 -7.70 -2.24 13.21
N VAL A 94 -8.70 -1.38 13.03
CA VAL A 94 -9.94 -1.39 13.83
C VAL A 94 -11.13 -1.71 12.92
N LYS A 95 -11.84 -2.79 13.25
CA LYS A 95 -13.12 -3.14 12.61
C LYS A 95 -14.22 -2.20 13.10
N ASP A 96 -14.56 -1.20 12.29
CA ASP A 96 -15.72 -0.34 12.51
C ASP A 96 -16.52 -0.19 11.20
N GLY A 97 -17.54 -1.02 11.02
CA GLY A 97 -18.42 -0.97 9.84
C GLY A 97 -19.26 0.31 9.75
N ARG A 98 -19.28 1.12 10.83
CA ARG A 98 -19.92 2.44 10.87
C ARG A 98 -18.93 3.59 10.65
N ALA A 99 -17.64 3.29 10.44
CA ALA A 99 -16.65 4.28 10.04
C ALA A 99 -16.92 4.72 8.60
N THR A 100 -17.90 5.60 8.47
CA THR A 100 -18.22 6.33 7.24
C THR A 100 -17.60 7.72 7.31
N ALA A 101 -17.44 8.36 6.16
CA ALA A 101 -16.74 9.64 5.99
C ALA A 101 -17.15 10.69 7.04
N GLY A 102 -16.15 11.25 7.73
CA GLY A 102 -16.25 12.20 8.84
C GLY A 102 -14.85 12.64 9.32
N THR A 103 -14.74 13.28 10.50
CA THR A 103 -13.42 13.54 11.12
C THR A 103 -13.03 12.34 11.98
N LEU A 104 -12.24 11.42 11.45
CA LEU A 104 -11.63 10.33 12.23
C LEU A 104 -10.37 10.84 12.94
N VAL A 105 -10.13 10.33 14.15
CA VAL A 105 -8.91 10.62 14.92
C VAL A 105 -8.31 9.31 15.42
N ALA A 106 -7.06 9.05 15.08
CA ALA A 106 -6.30 7.92 15.61
C ALA A 106 -5.22 8.44 16.56
N ARG A 107 -5.05 7.78 17.70
CA ARG A 107 -4.06 8.15 18.73
C ARG A 107 -3.21 6.95 19.09
N ALA A 108 -1.90 7.04 18.85
CA ALA A 108 -0.93 6.08 19.37
C ALA A 108 -0.60 6.42 20.82
N THR A 109 -0.85 5.49 21.75
CA THR A 109 -0.65 5.71 23.19
C THR A 109 0.83 5.81 23.54
N PRO A 110 1.24 6.65 24.51
CA PRO A 110 2.64 6.75 24.92
C PRO A 110 3.23 5.39 25.35
N LYS A 111 4.55 5.23 25.16
CA LYS A 111 5.37 4.08 25.60
C LYS A 111 6.69 4.66 26.16
N PRO A 112 7.38 3.98 27.09
CA PRO A 112 8.69 4.44 27.56
C PRO A 112 9.61 4.83 26.40
N GLY A 113 10.12 6.07 26.43
CA GLY A 113 11.00 6.63 25.40
C GLY A 113 10.34 7.06 24.07
N CYS A 114 9.02 6.96 23.92
CA CYS A 114 8.31 7.24 22.66
C CYS A 114 7.12 8.18 22.86
N ARG A 115 7.10 9.32 22.18
CA ARG A 115 6.00 10.32 22.28
C ARG A 115 4.69 9.77 21.71
N PRO A 116 3.53 10.16 22.27
CA PRO A 116 2.25 9.88 21.65
C PRO A 116 2.17 10.54 20.26
N SER A 117 1.34 9.97 19.38
CA SER A 117 1.10 10.49 18.04
C SER A 117 -0.39 10.57 17.77
N VAL A 118 -0.81 11.57 16.98
CA VAL A 118 -2.21 11.78 16.64
C VAL A 118 -2.32 12.05 15.15
N ALA A 119 -3.18 11.31 14.47
CA ALA A 119 -3.59 11.59 13.11
C ALA A 119 -5.03 12.03 13.07
N ARG A 120 -5.34 12.89 12.10
CA ARG A 120 -6.70 13.34 11.79
C ARG A 120 -6.91 13.17 10.30
N ARG A 121 -8.05 12.58 9.90
CA ARG A 121 -8.44 12.51 8.50
C ARG A 121 -9.84 13.08 8.35
N LYS A 122 -9.99 14.05 7.46
CA LYS A 122 -11.29 14.56 7.00
C LYS A 122 -11.57 13.89 5.67
N VAL A 123 -12.57 13.01 5.62
CA VAL A 123 -12.95 12.35 4.37
C VAL A 123 -14.25 12.98 3.89
N SER A 124 -14.27 13.42 2.63
CA SER A 124 -15.50 13.78 1.94
C SER A 124 -16.21 12.50 1.51
N PRO A 125 -17.52 12.35 1.73
CA PRO A 125 -18.24 11.14 1.36
C PRO A 125 -18.27 10.99 -0.17
N ARG A 126 -17.61 9.98 -0.75
CA ARG A 126 -17.82 9.60 -2.16
C ARG A 126 -17.78 8.08 -2.35
N LEU A 127 -18.96 7.45 -2.31
CA LEU A 127 -19.15 6.07 -2.78
C LEU A 127 -18.78 5.95 -4.28
N GLY A 128 -17.85 5.03 -4.62
CA GLY A 128 -17.35 4.79 -6.00
C GLY A 128 -15.83 5.00 -6.20
N GLU A 129 -15.03 4.72 -5.16
CA GLU A 129 -13.94 5.59 -4.68
C GLU A 129 -12.54 5.32 -5.30
N TYR A 130 -12.33 4.26 -6.09
CA TYR A 130 -11.01 3.90 -6.64
C TYR A 130 -11.01 3.76 -8.17
N PRO A 131 -10.05 4.38 -8.89
CA PRO A 131 -9.92 4.23 -10.34
C PRO A 131 -9.53 2.82 -10.75
N ILE A 132 -9.90 2.42 -11.97
CA ILE A 132 -9.43 1.16 -12.58
C ILE A 132 -7.91 1.26 -12.75
N CYS A 133 -7.19 0.18 -12.41
CA CYS A 133 -5.75 0.09 -12.64
C CYS A 133 -5.42 0.19 -14.14
N PRO A 134 -4.23 0.69 -14.54
CA PRO A 134 -3.32 1.49 -13.75
C PRO A 134 -3.93 2.87 -13.50
N ALA A 135 -3.81 3.36 -12.27
CA ALA A 135 -4.23 4.71 -11.96
C ALA A 135 -3.01 5.62 -11.85
N ARG A 136 -2.87 6.57 -12.79
CA ARG A 136 -1.72 7.48 -12.86
C ARG A 136 -1.49 8.26 -11.55
N PHE A 137 -2.57 8.79 -10.97
CA PHE A 137 -2.52 9.70 -9.82
C PHE A 137 -3.04 9.09 -8.53
N SER A 138 -3.28 7.77 -8.50
CA SER A 138 -3.80 7.12 -7.31
C SER A 138 -2.80 6.12 -6.74
N GLU A 139 -2.68 6.13 -5.42
CA GLU A 139 -1.89 5.14 -4.68
C GLU A 139 -2.60 3.78 -4.63
N ILE A 140 -3.91 3.76 -4.92
CA ILE A 140 -4.73 2.55 -4.90
C ILE A 140 -5.57 2.52 -6.17
N CYS A 141 -5.62 1.38 -6.83
CA CYS A 141 -6.49 1.16 -7.97
C CYS A 141 -7.21 -0.18 -7.88
N HIS A 142 -8.28 -0.33 -8.64
CA HIS A 142 -9.13 -1.51 -8.68
C HIS A 142 -8.89 -2.32 -9.96
N ILE A 143 -8.72 -3.63 -9.82
CA ILE A 143 -8.77 -4.60 -10.91
C ILE A 143 -10.21 -5.12 -10.98
N PRO A 144 -10.98 -4.79 -12.03
CA PRO A 144 -12.29 -5.37 -12.24
C PRO A 144 -12.21 -6.89 -12.35
N GLN A 145 -13.29 -7.56 -11.99
CA GLN A 145 -13.34 -9.01 -12.09
C GLN A 145 -13.22 -9.42 -13.56
N ILE A 146 -12.21 -10.23 -13.85
CA ILE A 146 -11.95 -10.80 -15.18
C ILE A 146 -11.90 -12.31 -15.09
N LYS A 147 -12.27 -12.98 -16.18
CA LYS A 147 -12.04 -14.41 -16.39
C LYS A 147 -10.89 -14.60 -17.36
N ILE A 148 -9.93 -15.44 -16.99
CA ILE A 148 -8.78 -15.81 -17.80
C ILE A 148 -8.86 -17.32 -18.05
N GLU A 149 -8.79 -17.73 -19.31
CA GLU A 149 -8.83 -19.14 -19.71
C GLU A 149 -7.62 -19.47 -20.58
N ASP A 150 -7.20 -20.73 -20.62
CA ASP A 150 -6.24 -21.17 -21.61
C ASP A 150 -6.77 -21.00 -23.02
N LYS A 151 -5.85 -20.72 -23.95
CA LYS A 151 -6.15 -20.88 -25.35
C LYS A 151 -6.15 -22.39 -25.61
N VAL A 152 -7.33 -23.02 -25.59
CA VAL A 152 -7.56 -24.42 -25.97
C VAL A 152 -6.94 -24.69 -27.35
N SER A 153 -5.65 -24.98 -27.37
CA SER A 153 -4.96 -25.67 -28.44
C SER A 153 -4.81 -27.07 -27.91
N LEU A 154 -5.42 -28.04 -28.59
CA LEU A 154 -5.37 -29.49 -28.32
C LEU A 154 -3.95 -30.08 -28.21
N VAL A 155 -2.91 -29.25 -28.20
CA VAL A 155 -1.49 -29.57 -28.33
C VAL A 155 -0.65 -29.04 -27.14
N GLN A 156 -1.19 -28.19 -26.25
CA GLN A 156 -0.43 -27.76 -25.07
C GLN A 156 -0.56 -28.78 -23.92
N PRO A 157 0.56 -29.13 -23.25
CA PRO A 157 0.54 -30.04 -22.11
C PRO A 157 -0.32 -29.47 -20.98
N ASP A 158 -0.96 -30.37 -20.23
CA ASP A 158 -1.82 -30.12 -19.06
C ASP A 158 -1.54 -28.78 -18.36
N CYS A 159 -2.43 -27.80 -18.53
CA CYS A 159 -2.33 -26.49 -17.90
C CYS A 159 -2.82 -26.51 -16.45
N LYS A 160 -2.39 -27.53 -15.71
CA LYS A 160 -2.80 -27.82 -14.34
C LYS A 160 -1.93 -27.05 -13.36
N VAL A 161 -2.48 -25.97 -12.79
CA VAL A 161 -1.81 -25.16 -11.74
C VAL A 161 -1.42 -25.99 -10.53
N TRP A 162 -2.06 -27.14 -10.31
CA TRP A 162 -1.72 -28.10 -9.27
C TRP A 162 -1.79 -29.51 -9.87
N SER A 163 -0.65 -30.01 -10.36
CA SER A 163 -0.44 -31.39 -10.81
C SER A 163 0.69 -32.05 -10.02
N GLU A 164 0.64 -33.39 -9.90
CA GLU A 164 1.70 -34.20 -9.30
C GLU A 164 2.95 -34.28 -10.20
N LEU A 165 2.80 -34.02 -11.50
CA LEU A 165 3.89 -33.92 -12.45
C LEU A 165 4.46 -32.51 -12.41
N THR A 166 5.41 -32.32 -11.49
CA THR A 166 5.97 -31.04 -11.05
C THR A 166 7.12 -30.59 -11.95
N TYR A 167 6.80 -29.82 -12.98
CA TYR A 167 7.75 -28.91 -13.59
C TYR A 167 7.09 -27.56 -13.84
N ALA A 168 7.89 -26.50 -13.75
CA ALA A 168 7.52 -25.14 -14.13
C ALA A 168 6.65 -25.19 -15.38
N SER A 169 5.38 -24.84 -15.24
CA SER A 169 4.42 -24.97 -16.34
C SER A 169 4.16 -23.59 -16.92
N HIS A 170 4.04 -23.52 -18.23
CA HIS A 170 3.81 -22.30 -18.98
C HIS A 170 2.55 -22.46 -19.80
N CYS A 171 1.51 -21.69 -19.49
CA CYS A 171 0.23 -21.76 -20.15
C CYS A 171 -0.08 -20.47 -20.88
N VAL A 172 -0.41 -20.59 -22.18
CA VAL A 172 -0.89 -19.44 -22.95
C VAL A 172 -2.34 -19.21 -22.60
N VAL A 173 -2.63 -18.02 -22.08
CA VAL A 173 -3.94 -17.66 -21.56
C VAL A 173 -4.52 -16.44 -22.25
N LYS A 174 -5.84 -16.30 -22.16
CA LYS A 174 -6.62 -15.21 -22.74
C LYS A 174 -7.65 -14.70 -21.74
N VAL A 175 -7.87 -13.40 -21.67
CA VAL A 175 -9.05 -12.84 -20.98
C VAL A 175 -10.29 -13.14 -21.83
N THR A 176 -11.25 -13.86 -21.27
CA THR A 176 -12.48 -14.28 -21.97
C THR A 176 -13.74 -13.61 -21.46
N GLN A 177 -13.72 -13.10 -20.22
CA GLN A 177 -14.82 -12.32 -19.65
C GLN A 177 -14.31 -11.15 -18.81
N GLY A 178 -15.16 -10.13 -18.67
CA GLY A 178 -14.83 -8.89 -17.98
C GLY A 178 -14.11 -7.89 -18.89
N PRO A 179 -13.93 -6.64 -18.42
CA PRO A 179 -13.22 -5.64 -19.19
C PRO A 179 -11.74 -6.05 -19.29
N VAL A 180 -11.23 -6.21 -20.51
CA VAL A 180 -9.78 -6.39 -20.73
C VAL A 180 -9.12 -5.13 -20.21
N PRO A 181 -8.35 -5.19 -19.12
CA PRO A 181 -7.98 -3.97 -18.41
C PRO A 181 -7.10 -3.04 -19.26
N TYR A 182 -6.41 -3.57 -20.28
CA TYR A 182 -5.39 -2.87 -21.08
C TYR A 182 -5.41 -3.30 -22.55
N CYS A 183 -5.00 -2.41 -23.46
CA CYS A 183 -4.91 -2.65 -24.90
C CYS A 183 -4.00 -3.83 -25.32
N CYS A 184 -3.24 -4.43 -24.40
CA CYS A 184 -2.33 -5.55 -24.65
C CYS A 184 -2.55 -6.77 -23.73
N TRP A 185 -3.55 -6.75 -22.84
CA TRP A 185 -3.75 -7.84 -21.87
C TRP A 185 -4.84 -8.84 -22.26
N ALA A 186 -5.24 -8.81 -23.53
CA ALA A 186 -6.12 -9.85 -24.07
C ALA A 186 -5.44 -11.23 -24.04
N TRP A 187 -4.10 -11.27 -24.08
CA TRP A 187 -3.29 -12.49 -24.14
C TRP A 187 -2.16 -12.45 -23.12
N GLY A 188 -1.81 -13.62 -22.59
CA GLY A 188 -0.74 -13.75 -21.60
C GLY A 188 -0.14 -15.14 -21.50
N ALA A 189 0.80 -15.25 -20.59
CA ALA A 189 1.34 -16.50 -20.09
C ALA A 189 1.10 -16.58 -18.57
N ALA A 190 0.62 -17.73 -18.10
CA ALA A 190 0.59 -18.07 -16.68
C ALA A 190 1.73 -19.05 -16.38
N ASN A 191 2.55 -18.73 -15.37
CA ASN A 191 3.63 -19.57 -14.88
C ASN A 191 3.42 -19.87 -13.39
N TRP A 192 3.83 -21.06 -12.96
CA TRP A 192 3.86 -21.39 -11.54
C TRP A 192 4.98 -22.35 -11.19
N ASN A 193 5.47 -22.22 -9.96
CA ASN A 193 6.48 -23.09 -9.36
C ASN A 193 6.07 -23.45 -7.94
N ASP A 194 6.35 -24.70 -7.54
CA ASP A 194 6.13 -25.15 -6.17
C ASP A 194 7.05 -24.43 -5.17
N ARG A 195 6.52 -24.21 -3.97
CA ARG A 195 7.24 -23.77 -2.79
C ARG A 195 6.78 -24.58 -1.59
N GLU A 196 7.57 -24.56 -0.52
CA GLU A 196 7.25 -25.26 0.73
C GLU A 196 5.91 -24.82 1.35
N ASP A 197 5.52 -23.56 1.14
CA ASP A 197 4.33 -22.94 1.71
C ASP A 197 3.20 -22.70 0.68
N GLY A 198 3.29 -23.24 -0.54
CA GLY A 198 2.27 -23.05 -1.57
C GLY A 198 2.86 -23.02 -2.99
N ARG A 199 2.34 -22.12 -3.83
CA ARG A 199 2.87 -21.89 -5.19
C ARG A 199 3.18 -20.42 -5.42
N TYR A 200 4.36 -20.18 -6.00
CA TYR A 200 4.58 -18.92 -6.70
C TYR A 200 3.78 -18.95 -7.98
N PHE A 201 3.05 -17.88 -8.26
CA PHE A 201 2.19 -17.78 -9.42
C PHE A 201 2.44 -16.44 -10.11
N GLU A 202 2.56 -16.48 -11.44
CA GLU A 202 2.81 -15.31 -12.27
C GLU A 202 1.87 -15.30 -13.47
N ILE A 203 1.22 -14.16 -13.73
CA ILE A 203 0.54 -13.88 -15.00
C ILE A 203 1.26 -12.71 -15.66
N LYS A 204 1.68 -12.87 -16.91
CA LYS A 204 2.27 -11.81 -17.72
C LYS A 204 1.57 -11.68 -19.06
N ALA A 205 1.39 -10.45 -19.55
CA ALA A 205 0.91 -10.24 -20.92
C ALA A 205 1.98 -10.64 -21.94
N ILE A 206 1.55 -11.22 -23.06
CA ILE A 206 2.42 -11.51 -24.20
C ILE A 206 1.85 -10.82 -25.45
N GLU A 207 2.71 -10.23 -26.26
CA GLU A 207 2.31 -9.63 -27.53
C GLU A 207 2.11 -10.74 -28.57
N THR A 208 0.90 -10.85 -29.14
CA THR A 208 0.61 -11.84 -30.20
C THR A 208 0.91 -11.24 -31.57
N GLY A 209 2.11 -11.47 -32.10
CA GLY A 209 2.51 -11.09 -33.46
C GLY A 209 3.91 -11.60 -33.84
N ALA A 210 4.12 -11.99 -35.10
CA ALA A 210 5.36 -12.62 -35.62
C ALA A 210 6.60 -11.70 -35.69
N LYS A 211 6.52 -10.48 -35.15
CA LYS A 211 7.61 -9.50 -35.07
C LYS A 211 7.46 -8.66 -33.79
N ALA A 212 7.66 -9.27 -32.63
CA ALA A 212 7.76 -8.50 -31.39
C ALA A 212 9.25 -8.15 -31.15
N PRO A 213 9.63 -6.86 -31.05
CA PRO A 213 10.92 -6.48 -30.48
C PRO A 213 10.97 -6.97 -29.02
N SER A 214 12.09 -7.55 -28.64
CA SER A 214 12.35 -8.31 -27.40
C SER A 214 12.27 -7.54 -26.08
N THR A 215 11.66 -6.35 -26.02
CA THR A 215 11.84 -5.42 -24.89
C THR A 215 10.57 -4.85 -24.27
N ASN A 216 9.37 -5.05 -24.83
CA ASN A 216 8.13 -4.52 -24.26
C ASN A 216 7.29 -5.61 -23.59
N TYR A 217 7.68 -6.02 -22.38
CA TYR A 217 6.86 -6.89 -21.55
C TYR A 217 5.59 -6.14 -21.13
N GLY A 218 4.39 -6.64 -21.44
CA GLY A 218 3.14 -6.04 -20.96
C GLY A 218 2.93 -6.27 -19.44
N PRO A 219 1.72 -6.04 -18.89
CA PRO A 219 1.51 -6.13 -17.45
C PRO A 219 1.91 -7.49 -16.88
N THR A 220 2.55 -7.49 -15.72
CA THR A 220 2.94 -8.66 -14.95
C THR A 220 2.29 -8.63 -13.58
N PHE A 221 1.89 -9.80 -13.07
CA PHE A 221 1.36 -10.01 -11.74
C PHE A 221 2.06 -11.22 -11.17
N ALA A 222 2.95 -10.99 -10.22
CA ALA A 222 3.70 -12.02 -9.51
C ALA A 222 3.26 -12.06 -8.05
N GLY A 223 3.08 -13.27 -7.52
CA GLY A 223 2.59 -13.42 -6.17
C GLY A 223 2.59 -14.85 -5.69
N TRP A 224 1.84 -15.07 -4.61
CA TRP A 224 1.79 -16.34 -3.91
C TRP A 224 0.35 -16.81 -3.68
N LEU A 225 0.16 -18.12 -3.89
CA LEU A 225 -1.05 -18.88 -3.63
C LEU A 225 -0.75 -19.91 -2.52
N PRO A 226 -1.38 -19.80 -1.33
CA PRO A 226 -1.06 -20.69 -0.20
C PRO A 226 -1.31 -22.17 -0.46
N ASN A 227 -2.37 -22.50 -1.20
CA ASN A 227 -2.76 -23.88 -1.49
C ASN A 227 -3.79 -23.89 -2.63
N ARG A 228 -4.07 -25.10 -3.14
CA ARG A 228 -5.05 -25.38 -4.20
C ARG A 228 -6.44 -24.78 -3.96
N ASN A 229 -6.91 -24.72 -2.72
CA ASN A 229 -8.26 -24.26 -2.37
C ASN A 229 -8.31 -22.78 -1.98
N SER A 230 -7.18 -22.08 -2.04
CA SER A 230 -7.10 -20.69 -1.60
C SER A 230 -7.62 -19.74 -2.67
N ALA A 231 -8.62 -18.95 -2.31
CA ALA A 231 -9.03 -17.78 -3.10
C ALA A 231 -8.10 -16.57 -2.92
N ARG A 232 -7.05 -16.70 -2.11
CA ARG A 232 -6.14 -15.61 -1.70
C ARG A 232 -4.90 -15.60 -2.60
N TYR A 233 -4.82 -14.61 -3.49
CA TYR A 233 -3.60 -14.33 -4.23
C TYR A 233 -2.93 -13.07 -3.71
N ASN A 234 -1.81 -13.25 -3.01
CA ASN A 234 -1.00 -12.13 -2.51
C ASN A 234 -0.03 -11.70 -3.60
N VAL A 235 -0.32 -10.57 -4.25
CA VAL A 235 0.57 -9.96 -5.25
C VAL A 235 1.73 -9.30 -4.50
N THR A 236 2.93 -9.85 -4.66
CA THR A 236 4.16 -9.30 -4.08
C THR A 236 4.72 -8.20 -4.96
N GLU A 237 4.55 -8.34 -6.28
CA GLU A 237 4.97 -7.37 -7.28
C GLU A 237 4.11 -7.48 -8.54
N SER A 238 3.66 -6.35 -9.05
CA SER A 238 3.01 -6.23 -10.35
C SER A 238 3.52 -5.01 -11.07
N THR A 239 3.86 -5.19 -12.35
CA THR A 239 4.18 -4.10 -13.26
C THR A 239 2.99 -3.88 -14.16
N LEU A 240 2.44 -2.67 -14.18
CA LEU A 240 1.35 -2.31 -15.06
C LEU A 240 1.83 -1.28 -16.10
N PRO A 241 1.25 -1.20 -17.31
CA PRO A 241 1.32 0.00 -18.14
C PRO A 241 0.93 1.24 -17.29
N PRO A 242 1.30 2.49 -17.60
CA PRO A 242 1.68 3.06 -18.89
C PRO A 242 3.12 3.59 -18.92
N TRP A 243 3.87 3.10 -19.91
CA TRP A 243 5.31 3.25 -20.13
C TRP A 243 5.84 4.69 -20.29
N THR A 244 4.97 5.71 -20.29
CA THR A 244 5.30 7.06 -20.75
C THR A 244 5.49 8.09 -19.63
N GLU A 245 5.01 7.83 -18.41
CA GLU A 245 4.98 8.87 -17.36
C GLU A 245 5.50 8.41 -15.99
N PHE A 246 5.46 7.11 -15.71
CA PHE A 246 6.12 6.48 -14.55
C PHE A 246 6.68 5.11 -14.95
N PRO A 247 7.79 5.05 -15.72
CA PRO A 247 8.43 3.79 -16.02
C PRO A 247 8.77 3.09 -14.70
N ASN A 248 8.33 1.83 -14.55
CA ASN A 248 8.60 0.94 -13.40
C ASN A 248 7.76 1.17 -12.12
N ALA A 249 6.58 1.79 -12.20
CA ALA A 249 5.66 1.78 -11.05
C ALA A 249 5.28 0.33 -10.68
N LYS A 250 5.71 -0.12 -9.50
CA LYS A 250 5.40 -1.43 -8.95
C LYS A 250 4.12 -1.37 -8.13
N TRP A 251 3.36 -2.45 -8.15
CA TRP A 251 2.10 -2.58 -7.43
C TRP A 251 2.09 -3.86 -6.58
N PHE A 252 1.35 -3.87 -5.48
CA PHE A 252 1.28 -5.02 -4.57
C PHE A 252 -0.09 -5.11 -3.87
N THR A 253 -0.35 -6.21 -3.17
CA THR A 253 -1.44 -6.33 -2.19
C THR A 253 -0.89 -6.38 -0.77
N PRO A 254 -1.43 -5.60 0.19
CA PRO A 254 -1.05 -5.69 1.58
C PRO A 254 -1.28 -7.08 2.17
N GLU A 255 -0.31 -7.57 2.94
CA GLU A 255 -0.45 -8.81 3.71
C GLU A 255 -1.36 -8.57 4.91
N ASN A 256 -2.64 -8.89 4.75
CA ASN A 256 -3.62 -8.80 5.83
C ASN A 256 -4.41 -10.12 5.94
N PRO A 257 -4.08 -10.97 6.93
CA PRO A 257 -4.72 -12.28 7.08
C PRO A 257 -6.22 -12.16 7.40
N MET A 258 -6.64 -11.03 7.96
CA MET A 258 -8.04 -10.75 8.32
C MET A 258 -8.86 -10.16 7.17
N ALA A 259 -8.21 -9.70 6.09
CA ALA A 259 -8.88 -9.20 4.91
C ALA A 259 -9.44 -10.35 4.06
N ALA A 260 -10.65 -10.19 3.55
CA ALA A 260 -11.20 -11.12 2.57
C ALA A 260 -10.58 -10.87 1.18
N PRO A 261 -10.38 -11.89 0.35
CA PRO A 261 -9.92 -11.71 -1.02
C PRO A 261 -10.86 -10.82 -1.84
N GLY A 262 -10.29 -10.02 -2.73
CA GLY A 262 -11.03 -9.10 -3.62
C GLY A 262 -11.57 -7.85 -2.91
N THR A 263 -11.29 -7.68 -1.62
CA THR A 263 -11.65 -6.46 -0.89
C THR A 263 -10.43 -5.53 -0.76
N PRO A 264 -10.62 -4.20 -0.63
CA PRO A 264 -9.50 -3.28 -0.40
C PRO A 264 -8.63 -3.76 0.76
N GLY A 265 -7.31 -3.57 0.70
CA GLY A 265 -6.39 -3.94 1.77
C GLY A 265 -6.22 -5.45 1.99
N GLY A 266 -6.80 -6.27 1.12
CA GLY A 266 -6.66 -7.72 1.12
C GLY A 266 -6.00 -8.27 -0.14
N PRO A 267 -5.81 -9.60 -0.20
CA PRO A 267 -5.32 -10.26 -1.39
C PRO A 267 -6.27 -10.05 -2.57
N ILE A 268 -5.74 -10.23 -3.78
CA ILE A 268 -6.55 -10.38 -4.98
C ILE A 268 -7.42 -11.64 -4.80
N TYR A 269 -8.71 -11.52 -5.12
CA TYR A 269 -9.57 -12.68 -5.27
C TYR A 269 -9.08 -13.46 -6.48
N PHE A 270 -8.77 -14.73 -6.25
CA PHE A 270 -8.20 -15.59 -7.26
C PHE A 270 -8.83 -16.95 -7.14
N ASN A 271 -9.84 -17.22 -7.97
CA ASN A 271 -10.52 -18.50 -7.97
C ASN A 271 -10.20 -19.20 -9.28
N TRP A 272 -9.39 -20.24 -9.19
CA TRP A 272 -8.99 -21.03 -10.34
C TRP A 272 -9.75 -22.35 -10.30
N ASP A 273 -10.16 -22.79 -11.48
CA ASP A 273 -10.77 -24.09 -11.73
C ASP A 273 -9.92 -24.79 -12.79
N ALA A 274 -9.32 -25.92 -12.43
CA ALA A 274 -8.82 -26.85 -13.44
C ALA A 274 -10.07 -27.47 -14.08
N GLY A 275 -10.52 -26.89 -15.18
CA GLY A 275 -11.66 -27.41 -15.91
C GLY A 275 -11.45 -28.88 -16.29
N ALA A 276 -12.55 -29.57 -16.58
CA ALA A 276 -12.51 -30.93 -17.10
C ALA A 276 -11.51 -31.01 -18.27
N LEU A 277 -10.69 -32.07 -18.32
CA LEU A 277 -9.66 -32.31 -19.34
C LEU A 277 -8.38 -31.44 -19.24
N GLY A 278 -8.09 -30.86 -18.06
CA GLY A 278 -6.80 -30.19 -17.83
C GLY A 278 -6.73 -28.76 -18.36
N THR A 279 -7.88 -28.17 -18.68
CA THR A 279 -7.99 -26.77 -19.10
C THR A 279 -7.79 -25.81 -17.93
N PHE A 280 -7.13 -24.70 -18.17
CA PHE A 280 -6.97 -23.63 -17.20
C PHE A 280 -8.10 -22.60 -17.31
N SER A 281 -8.83 -22.38 -16.22
CA SER A 281 -9.81 -21.28 -16.11
C SER A 281 -9.66 -20.62 -14.75
N LEU A 282 -9.64 -19.29 -14.69
CA LEU A 282 -9.63 -18.57 -13.42
C LEU A 282 -10.43 -17.28 -13.48
N TYR A 283 -10.88 -16.85 -12.31
CA TYR A 283 -11.42 -15.53 -12.04
C TYR A 283 -10.45 -14.76 -11.16
N MET A 284 -10.18 -13.51 -11.54
CA MET A 284 -9.31 -12.61 -10.79
C MET A 284 -9.97 -11.24 -10.60
N GLY A 285 -9.83 -10.63 -9.43
CA GLY A 285 -10.28 -9.26 -9.19
C GLY A 285 -9.87 -8.75 -7.80
N GLY A 286 -9.76 -7.44 -7.63
CA GLY A 286 -9.37 -6.87 -6.33
C GLY A 286 -8.76 -5.48 -6.44
N TYR A 287 -7.83 -5.18 -5.53
CA TYR A 287 -7.24 -3.85 -5.41
C TYR A 287 -5.72 -3.96 -5.36
N LEU A 288 -5.04 -3.03 -6.00
CA LEU A 288 -3.59 -2.90 -5.97
C LEU A 288 -3.18 -1.59 -5.32
N TYR A 289 -2.02 -1.65 -4.67
CA TYR A 289 -1.39 -0.55 -3.96
C TYR A 289 -0.07 -0.25 -4.61
N ARG A 290 0.20 1.02 -4.91
CA ARG A 290 1.47 1.44 -5.50
C ARG A 290 2.58 1.27 -4.46
N LYS A 291 3.69 0.66 -4.87
CA LYS A 291 4.91 0.53 -4.10
C LYS A 291 5.75 1.79 -4.35
N GLU A 292 6.08 2.52 -3.29
CA GLU A 292 7.00 3.66 -3.32
C GLU A 292 8.45 3.22 -3.48
#